data_AF-A0A539DJV3-F1
#
_entry.id   AF-A0A539DJV3-F1
#
_cell.length_a   1.000
_cell.length_b   1.000
_cell.length_c   1.000
_cell.angle_alpha   90.00
_cell.angle_beta   90.00
_cell.angle_gamma   90.00
#
_symmetry.space_group_name_H-M   'P 1'
#
loop_
_entity.id
_entity.type
_entity.pdbx_description
1 polymer ?
#
loop_
_entity_poly.entity_id
_entity_poly.type
_entity_poly.pdbx_seq_one_letter_code
_entity_poly.pdbx_strand_id
1 'polypeptide(L)'
;MARLRTRYATDPDMPFDEVFEEPPLARRRRLDRQAKDGKRAVEVDRSGSVIHMERAAKRLGALNAADRVLRVPHWDMGKAIEAMQRAGVRGRVTNLGDSVQKRPKSKRH
;
A
#
# COMPACT_ATOMS: atom_id res chain seq x y z
N MET A 1 9.51 -43.46 11.63
CA MET A 1 9.59 -42.44 12.69
C MET A 1 11.02 -42.36 13.22
N ALA A 2 11.72 -41.23 13.09
CA ALA A 2 12.87 -40.81 13.92
C ALA A 2 13.36 -39.43 13.43
N ARG A 3 12.85 -38.34 14.03
CA ARG A 3 13.53 -37.43 14.97
C ARG A 3 14.62 -36.53 14.34
N LEU A 4 14.19 -35.29 14.06
CA LEU A 4 15.02 -34.10 13.88
C LEU A 4 16.09 -33.97 14.98
N ARG A 5 17.34 -33.75 14.60
CA ARG A 5 18.35 -33.11 15.45
C ARG A 5 19.07 -32.05 14.63
N THR A 6 18.44 -30.90 14.50
CA THR A 6 19.09 -29.66 14.09
C THR A 6 20.11 -29.31 15.18
N ARG A 7 21.39 -29.54 14.91
CA ARG A 7 22.48 -28.99 15.70
C ARG A 7 22.80 -27.62 15.10
N TYR A 8 22.32 -26.55 15.72
CA TYR A 8 22.90 -25.22 15.52
C TYR A 8 24.28 -25.25 16.20
N ALA A 9 25.29 -25.67 15.44
CA ALA A 9 26.67 -25.38 15.79
C ALA A 9 26.91 -23.92 15.38
N THR A 10 26.92 -23.05 16.37
CA THR A 10 27.39 -21.67 16.23
C THR A 10 28.91 -21.74 16.10
N ASP A 11 29.41 -21.87 14.87
CA ASP A 11 30.84 -21.72 14.59
C ASP A 11 31.22 -20.22 14.74
N PRO A 12 32.21 -19.86 15.59
CA PRO A 12 32.57 -18.46 15.85
C PRO A 12 33.39 -17.78 14.74
N ASP A 13 33.80 -18.51 13.71
CA ASP A 13 34.75 -18.05 12.67
C ASP A 13 34.11 -17.77 11.30
N MET A 14 32.78 -17.61 11.23
CA MET A 14 32.10 -17.27 9.97
C MET A 14 32.37 -15.80 9.58
N PRO A 15 32.95 -15.52 8.41
CA PRO A 15 33.11 -14.16 7.91
C PRO A 15 31.73 -13.52 7.73
N PHE A 16 31.57 -12.32 8.28
CA PHE A 16 30.32 -11.57 8.41
C PHE A 16 29.64 -11.16 7.08
N ASP A 17 30.21 -11.57 5.93
CA ASP A 17 29.78 -11.18 4.58
C ASP A 17 29.03 -12.29 3.82
N GLU A 18 28.44 -13.26 4.52
CA GLU A 18 27.36 -14.04 3.91
C GLU A 18 26.12 -13.17 3.80
N VAL A 19 26.03 -12.43 2.70
CA VAL A 19 24.78 -11.87 2.20
C VAL A 19 23.82 -13.05 2.09
N PHE A 20 22.94 -13.22 3.07
CA PHE A 20 21.87 -14.21 3.06
C PHE A 20 20.98 -13.91 1.85
N GLU A 21 21.37 -14.45 0.71
CA GLU A 21 20.71 -14.22 -0.55
C GLU A 21 19.32 -14.85 -0.44
N GLU A 22 18.30 -14.01 -0.46
CA GLU A 22 16.93 -14.45 -0.18
C GLU A 22 16.57 -15.60 -1.15
N PRO A 23 16.08 -16.75 -0.65
CA PRO A 23 15.83 -17.92 -1.48
C PRO A 23 14.97 -17.53 -2.70
N PRO A 24 15.24 -18.06 -3.91
CA PRO A 24 14.57 -17.64 -5.14
C PRO A 24 13.03 -17.66 -5.05
N LEU A 25 12.48 -18.59 -4.26
CA LEU A 25 11.06 -18.72 -3.96
C LEU A 25 10.51 -17.58 -3.10
N ALA A 26 11.24 -17.15 -2.06
CA ALA A 26 10.86 -16.03 -1.22
C ALA A 26 10.92 -14.71 -2.02
N ARG A 27 11.96 -14.54 -2.83
CA ARG A 27 12.08 -13.41 -3.77
C ARG A 27 10.93 -13.36 -4.78
N ARG A 28 10.54 -14.49 -5.38
CA ARG A 28 9.36 -14.57 -6.27
C ARG A 28 8.06 -14.22 -5.54
N ARG A 29 7.84 -14.76 -4.33
CA ARG A 29 6.66 -14.42 -3.52
C ARG A 29 6.60 -12.93 -3.17
N ARG A 30 7.74 -12.28 -2.93
CA ARG A 30 7.85 -10.84 -2.69
C ARG A 30 7.47 -10.04 -3.94
N LEU A 31 7.98 -10.43 -5.10
CA LEU A 31 7.68 -9.79 -6.38
C LEU A 31 6.22 -10.00 -6.80
N ASP A 32 5.66 -11.20 -6.62
CA ASP A 32 4.24 -11.48 -6.89
C ASP A 32 3.32 -10.73 -5.93
N ARG A 33 3.75 -10.53 -4.68
CA ARG A 33 3.04 -9.69 -3.71
C ARG A 33 3.08 -8.23 -4.15
N GLN A 34 4.24 -7.70 -4.54
CA GLN A 34 4.37 -6.36 -5.12
C GLN A 34 3.57 -6.19 -6.43
N ALA A 35 3.51 -7.21 -7.28
CA ALA A 35 2.72 -7.20 -8.51
C ALA A 35 1.21 -7.29 -8.24
N LYS A 36 0.79 -7.99 -7.18
CA LYS A 36 -0.59 -7.95 -6.65
C LYS A 36 -0.91 -6.58 -6.04
N ASP A 37 0.04 -5.96 -5.35
CA ASP A 37 -0.08 -4.62 -4.78
C ASP A 37 -0.20 -3.55 -5.88
N GLY A 38 0.37 -3.79 -7.07
CA GLY A 38 0.18 -2.95 -8.26
C GLY A 38 -1.25 -2.96 -8.84
N LYS A 39 -2.13 -3.86 -8.39
CA LYS A 39 -3.53 -3.89 -8.87
C LYS A 39 -4.39 -2.86 -8.16
N ARG A 40 -4.27 -2.76 -6.83
CA ARG A 40 -5.12 -1.89 -6.02
C ARG A 40 -4.37 -1.35 -4.81
N ALA A 41 -4.27 -0.02 -4.71
CA ALA A 41 -3.77 0.67 -3.54
C ALA A 41 -4.94 1.24 -2.74
N VAL A 42 -4.98 0.96 -1.44
CA VAL A 42 -5.99 1.49 -0.53
C VAL A 42 -5.29 2.25 0.59
N GLU A 43 -5.64 3.52 0.76
CA GLU A 43 -5.17 4.35 1.87
C GLU A 43 -6.37 4.75 2.71
N VAL A 44 -6.26 4.64 4.03
CA VAL A 44 -7.34 4.97 4.96
C VAL A 44 -6.94 6.22 5.74
N ASP A 45 -7.74 7.27 5.66
CA ASP A 45 -7.60 8.45 6.51
C ASP A 45 -8.84 8.60 7.40
N ARG A 46 -8.63 8.65 8.71
CA ARG A 46 -9.68 8.83 9.73
C ARG A 46 -9.62 10.19 10.41
N SER A 47 -8.66 11.04 10.03
CA SER A 47 -8.35 12.26 10.76
C SER A 47 -9.32 13.41 10.49
N GLY A 48 -10.08 13.37 9.38
CA GLY A 48 -11.02 14.43 9.00
C GLY A 48 -10.35 15.74 8.53
N SER A 49 -9.01 15.78 8.49
CA SER A 49 -8.23 16.94 8.07
C SER A 49 -7.91 16.90 6.59
N VAL A 50 -8.19 18.00 5.88
CA VAL A 50 -7.90 18.14 4.44
C VAL A 50 -6.40 17.96 4.15
N ILE A 51 -5.53 18.43 5.03
CA ILE A 51 -4.06 18.32 4.88
C ILE A 51 -3.63 16.85 4.92
N HIS A 52 -4.22 16.06 5.81
CA HIS A 52 -3.92 14.63 5.91
C HIS A 52 -4.49 13.86 4.72
N MET A 53 -5.69 14.21 4.25
CA MET A 53 -6.29 13.63 3.04
C MET A 53 -5.46 13.92 1.80
N GLU A 54 -4.91 15.13 1.67
CA GLU A 54 -4.03 15.47 0.55
C GLU A 54 -2.72 14.69 0.60
N ARG A 55 -2.11 14.56 1.80
CA ARG A 55 -0.91 13.74 1.99
C ARG A 55 -1.18 12.27 1.67
N ALA A 56 -2.31 11.73 2.11
CA ALA A 56 -2.78 10.39 1.78
C ALA A 56 -2.98 10.21 0.27
N ALA A 57 -3.61 11.18 -0.40
CA ALA A 57 -3.76 11.18 -1.84
C ALA A 57 -2.41 11.20 -2.57
N LYS A 58 -1.44 12.02 -2.14
CA LYS A 58 -0.08 12.04 -2.70
C LYS A 58 0.62 10.69 -2.53
N ARG A 59 0.49 10.04 -1.37
CA ARG A 59 1.01 8.68 -1.15
C ARG A 59 0.38 7.68 -2.14
N LEU A 60 -0.94 7.74 -2.34
CA LEU A 60 -1.63 6.93 -3.36
C LEU A 60 -1.14 7.19 -4.79
N GLY A 61 -0.81 8.44 -5.11
CA GLY A 61 -0.27 8.81 -6.43
C GLY A 61 1.14 8.27 -6.68
N ALA A 62 1.97 8.19 -5.64
CA ALA A 62 3.32 7.62 -5.71
C ALA A 62 3.33 6.09 -5.91
N LEU A 63 2.23 5.43 -5.55
CA LEU A 63 2.07 4.00 -5.78
C LEU A 63 1.68 3.73 -7.24
N ASN A 64 2.42 2.83 -7.90
CA ASN A 64 2.09 2.36 -9.24
C ASN A 64 0.93 1.34 -9.20
N ALA A 65 -0.25 1.80 -8.77
CA ALA A 65 -1.47 1.01 -8.68
C ALA A 65 -2.48 1.41 -9.76
N ALA A 66 -3.07 0.41 -10.42
CA ALA A 66 -4.13 0.61 -11.42
C ALA A 66 -5.42 1.17 -10.80
N ASP A 67 -5.79 0.69 -9.61
CA ASP A 67 -6.95 1.15 -8.85
C ASP A 67 -6.51 1.80 -7.53
N ARG A 68 -6.70 3.12 -7.42
CA ARG A 68 -6.32 3.89 -6.22
C ARG A 68 -7.57 4.24 -5.44
N VAL A 69 -7.62 3.87 -4.17
CA VAL A 69 -8.80 4.08 -3.31
C VAL A 69 -8.41 4.82 -2.04
N LEU A 70 -9.02 5.98 -1.82
CA LEU A 70 -8.93 6.72 -0.56
C LEU A 70 -10.18 6.46 0.28
N ARG A 71 -10.02 5.86 1.45
CA ARG A 71 -11.12 5.50 2.35
C ARG A 71 -11.20 6.52 3.50
N VAL A 72 -12.36 7.15 3.66
CA VAL A 72 -12.57 8.25 4.62
C VAL A 72 -13.90 8.13 5.36
N PRO A 73 -14.10 8.83 6.49
CA PRO A 73 -15.41 8.98 7.11
C PRO A 73 -16.45 9.51 6.12
N HIS A 74 -17.70 9.08 6.26
CA HIS A 74 -18.76 9.40 5.29
C HIS A 74 -19.00 10.91 5.14
N TRP A 75 -18.98 11.63 6.26
CA TRP A 75 -19.16 13.09 6.29
C TRP A 75 -18.02 13.87 5.62
N ASP A 76 -16.82 13.29 5.50
CA ASP A 76 -15.65 13.95 4.91
C ASP A 76 -15.41 13.58 3.44
N MET A 77 -16.27 12.77 2.82
CA MET A 77 -16.10 12.35 1.43
C MET A 77 -15.99 13.52 0.43
N GLY A 78 -16.70 14.62 0.67
CA GLY A 78 -16.61 15.82 -0.17
C GLY A 78 -15.22 16.44 -0.15
N LYS A 79 -14.66 16.62 1.06
CA LYS A 79 -13.30 17.14 1.27
C LYS A 79 -12.26 16.21 0.66
N ALA A 80 -12.44 14.91 0.79
CA ALA A 80 -11.53 13.91 0.22
C ALA A 80 -11.49 13.96 -1.32
N ILE A 81 -12.64 14.20 -1.98
CA ILE A 81 -12.70 14.39 -3.43
C ILE A 81 -11.88 15.62 -3.84
N GLU A 82 -12.08 16.75 -3.15
CA GLU A 82 -11.31 17.97 -3.41
C GLU A 82 -9.81 17.77 -3.16
N ALA A 83 -9.44 17.05 -2.10
CA ALA A 83 -8.05 16.75 -1.78
C ALA A 83 -7.39 15.88 -2.87
N MET A 84 -8.09 14.85 -3.38
CA MET A 84 -7.60 14.06 -4.50
C MET A 84 -7.47 14.88 -5.79
N GLN A 85 -8.42 15.79 -6.05
CA GLN A 85 -8.36 16.68 -7.20
C GLN A 85 -7.20 17.69 -7.11
N ARG A 86 -6.97 18.28 -5.93
CA ARG A 86 -5.81 19.15 -5.65
C ARG A 86 -4.49 18.41 -5.82
N ALA A 87 -4.43 17.16 -5.36
CA ALA A 87 -3.26 16.30 -5.52
C ALA A 87 -3.03 15.81 -6.96
N GLY A 88 -3.99 16.03 -7.88
CA GLY A 88 -3.90 15.56 -9.26
C GLY A 88 -3.98 14.02 -9.41
N VAL A 89 -4.43 13.31 -8.38
CA VAL A 89 -4.44 11.85 -8.36
C VAL A 89 -5.78 11.33 -8.84
N ARG A 90 -5.75 10.52 -9.90
CA ARG A 90 -6.91 9.76 -10.37
C ARG A 90 -7.15 8.56 -9.46
N GLY A 91 -8.41 8.31 -9.09
CA GLY A 91 -8.76 7.19 -8.22
C GLY A 91 -10.23 7.20 -7.82
N ARG A 92 -10.56 6.55 -6.71
CA ARG A 92 -11.89 6.45 -6.12
C ARG A 92 -11.82 6.83 -4.64
N VAL A 93 -12.88 7.44 -4.14
CA VAL A 93 -13.05 7.73 -2.71
C VAL A 93 -14.18 6.85 -2.18
N THR A 94 -13.93 6.08 -1.13
CA THR A 94 -14.95 5.25 -0.47
C THR A 94 -15.17 5.71 0.95
N ASN A 95 -16.38 5.51 1.47
CA ASN A 95 -16.61 5.65 2.90
C ASN A 95 -15.95 4.48 3.68
N LEU A 96 -15.79 4.64 5.00
CA LEU A 96 -15.24 3.61 5.87
C LEU A 96 -16.02 2.27 5.83
N GLY A 97 -17.29 2.26 5.41
CA GLY A 97 -18.09 1.05 5.26
C GLY A 97 -18.12 0.46 3.84
N ASP A 98 -17.39 1.03 2.88
CA ASP A 98 -17.42 0.70 1.45
C ASP A 98 -18.81 0.74 0.76
N SER A 99 -19.87 1.14 1.46
CA SER A 99 -21.23 1.23 0.93
C SER A 99 -21.43 2.38 -0.05
N VAL A 100 -20.61 3.43 0.05
CA VAL A 100 -20.69 4.62 -0.81
C VAL A 100 -19.33 4.87 -1.44
N GLN A 101 -19.31 4.96 -2.76
CA GLN A 101 -18.12 5.29 -3.53
C GLN A 101 -18.38 6.48 -4.45
N LYS A 102 -17.40 7.39 -4.54
CA LYS A 102 -17.39 8.52 -5.47
C LYS A 102 -16.09 8.55 -6.24
N ARG A 103 -16.14 9.02 -7.48
CA ARG A 103 -14.96 9.25 -8.31
C ARG A 103 -14.70 10.75 -8.42
N PRO A 104 -13.51 11.25 -8.05
CA PRO A 104 -13.13 12.62 -8.36
C PRO A 104 -13.18 12.82 -9.88
N LYS A 105 -13.87 13.88 -10.33
CA LYS A 105 -13.85 14.27 -11.74
C LYS A 105 -12.42 14.62 -12.11
N SER A 106 -11.88 14.01 -13.16
CA SER A 106 -10.57 14.41 -13.70
C SER A 106 -10.71 15.83 -14.26
N LYS A 107 -9.83 16.74 -13.86
CA LYS A 107 -9.57 17.92 -14.70
C LYS A 107 -9.01 17.38 -16.01
N ARG A 108 -9.73 17.60 -17.12
CA ARG A 108 -9.17 17.43 -18.47
C ARG A 108 -8.28 18.67 -18.64
N HIS A 109 -7.00 18.45 -18.84
CA HIS A 109 -6.05 19.50 -19.18
C HIS A 109 -5.94 19.57 -20.70
#